data_AF-N1W2M5-F1
#
_entry.id   AF-N1W2M5-F1
#
_cell.length_a   1.000
_cell.length_b   1.000
_cell.length_c   1.000
_cell.angle_alpha   90.00
_cell.angle_beta   90.00
_cell.angle_gamma   90.00
#
_symmetry.space_group_name_H-M   'P 1'
#
loop_
_entity.id
_entity.type
_entity.pdbx_description
1 polymer ?
#
loop_
_entity_poly.entity_id
_entity_poly.type
_entity_poly.pdbx_seq_one_letter_code
_entity_poly.pdbx_strand_id
1 'polypeptide(L)'
;MVWDLLVLIFYFLIVFYFGFHFAKNNQKEEDFYLAKKEIHWIFLLLSLVATETSSLTFLSIPSLSFKGDYRFLEIALGYVIGRTIVAFYLLPSYFSGNTISVYEYVGNRFGKSPQKTISLVFTISRLLGDGIRLYVSSLPIAFLLERMGFNLSSDILGMIALTTLSIVTIIYSVVGGFRAIVFTDVLQWFIYIFGGFFALGLLIYQLNIPMATAVSELHSLGKWNLFIFDYLSSGECTRTSFTVLSQYILYIKMH
;
A
#
# COMPACT_ATOMS: atom_id res chain seq x y z
N MET A 1 -19.91 -11.47 -14.55
CA MET A 1 -18.81 -11.60 -15.54
C MET A 1 -18.74 -10.43 -16.50
N VAL A 2 -19.75 -10.21 -17.37
CA VAL A 2 -19.75 -9.04 -18.28
C VAL A 2 -19.74 -7.71 -17.50
N TRP A 3 -20.52 -7.64 -16.42
CA TRP A 3 -20.54 -6.47 -15.52
C TRP A 3 -19.19 -6.20 -14.84
N ASP A 4 -18.50 -7.25 -14.40
CA ASP A 4 -17.19 -7.11 -13.72
C ASP A 4 -16.13 -6.56 -14.70
N LEU A 5 -16.15 -7.03 -15.95
CA LEU A 5 -15.27 -6.55 -17.01
C LEU A 5 -15.57 -5.09 -17.37
N LEU A 6 -16.85 -4.72 -17.49
CA LEU A 6 -17.24 -3.34 -17.76
C LEU A 6 -16.76 -2.39 -16.67
N VAL A 7 -16.89 -2.78 -15.40
CA VAL A 7 -16.37 -2.00 -14.26
C VAL A 7 -14.85 -1.87 -14.34
N LEU A 8 -14.13 -2.96 -14.66
CA LEU A 8 -12.67 -2.94 -14.78
C LEU A 8 -12.19 -2.04 -15.92
N ILE A 9 -12.80 -2.15 -17.10
CA ILE A 9 -12.49 -1.30 -18.26
C ILE A 9 -12.81 0.16 -17.94
N PHE A 10 -13.95 0.42 -17.32
CA PHE A 10 -14.35 1.76 -16.90
C PHE A 10 -13.35 2.37 -15.90
N TYR A 11 -12.89 1.58 -14.92
CA TYR A 11 -11.83 1.99 -13.99
C TYR A 11 -10.54 2.37 -14.72
N PHE A 12 -10.04 1.51 -15.63
CA PHE A 12 -8.84 1.83 -16.40
C PHE A 12 -9.02 3.08 -17.27
N LEU A 13 -10.18 3.24 -17.91
CA LEU A 13 -10.49 4.45 -18.69
C LEU A 13 -10.46 5.72 -17.83
N ILE A 14 -11.00 5.67 -16.61
CA ILE A 14 -10.92 6.79 -15.67
C ILE A 14 -9.46 7.10 -15.31
N VAL A 15 -8.70 6.08 -14.91
CA VAL A 15 -7.29 6.24 -14.53
C VAL A 15 -6.47 6.80 -15.69
N PHE A 16 -6.64 6.29 -16.90
CA PHE A 16 -5.97 6.81 -18.09
C PHE A 16 -6.44 8.22 -18.44
N TYR A 17 -7.75 8.48 -18.45
CA TYR A 17 -8.29 9.80 -18.76
C TYR A 17 -7.69 10.86 -17.84
N PHE A 18 -7.73 10.66 -16.53
CA PHE A 18 -7.13 11.60 -15.58
C PHE A 18 -5.61 11.62 -15.67
N GLY A 19 -4.96 10.48 -15.87
CA GLY A 19 -3.52 10.39 -16.07
C GLY A 19 -3.03 11.24 -17.25
N PHE A 20 -3.66 11.10 -18.42
CA PHE A 20 -3.32 11.87 -19.63
C PHE A 20 -3.80 13.33 -19.57
N HIS A 21 -4.94 13.59 -18.93
CA HIS A 21 -5.46 14.95 -18.79
C HIS A 21 -4.52 15.81 -17.92
N PHE A 22 -4.03 15.25 -16.81
CA PHE A 22 -3.07 15.94 -15.94
C PHE A 22 -1.63 15.90 -16.44
N ALA A 23 -1.28 14.97 -17.34
CA ALA A 23 0.01 14.93 -18.04
C ALA A 23 0.27 16.19 -18.88
N LYS A 24 -0.78 16.71 -19.52
CA LYS A 24 -0.68 17.77 -20.54
C LYS A 24 -0.18 19.12 -20.01
N ASN A 25 -0.12 19.28 -18.68
CA ASN A 25 0.30 20.52 -18.02
C ASN A 25 1.77 20.54 -17.53
N ASN A 26 2.56 19.50 -17.77
CA ASN A 26 3.93 19.36 -17.23
C ASN A 26 5.02 19.50 -18.30
N GLN A 27 5.18 20.69 -18.91
CA GLN A 27 6.19 20.89 -19.97
C GLN A 27 7.57 21.36 -19.47
N LYS A 28 7.81 21.55 -18.16
CA LYS A 28 9.14 21.92 -17.65
C LYS A 28 9.55 21.14 -16.40
N GLU A 29 10.81 20.71 -16.35
CA GLU A 29 11.41 20.08 -15.14
C GLU A 29 11.34 21.01 -13.91
N GLU A 30 11.31 22.32 -14.12
CA GLU A 30 11.07 23.33 -13.06
C GLU A 30 9.64 23.27 -12.49
N ASP A 31 8.65 22.89 -13.31
CA ASP A 31 7.26 22.67 -12.86
C ASP A 31 7.13 21.41 -12.00
N PHE A 32 8.05 20.45 -12.08
CA PHE A 32 8.06 19.29 -11.19
C PHE A 32 8.36 19.70 -9.73
N TYR A 33 9.24 20.69 -9.54
CA TYR A 33 9.57 21.25 -8.24
C TYR A 33 8.58 22.34 -7.81
N LEU A 34 8.07 23.15 -8.75
CA LEU A 34 7.06 24.18 -8.49
C LEU A 34 5.64 23.61 -8.33
N ALA A 35 5.33 22.40 -8.82
CA ALA A 35 4.06 21.71 -8.57
C ALA A 35 3.80 21.45 -7.08
N LYS A 36 4.84 21.48 -6.22
CA LYS A 36 4.68 21.55 -4.75
C LYS A 36 3.85 22.76 -4.29
N LYS A 37 3.73 23.82 -5.10
CA LYS A 37 2.95 25.03 -4.78
C LYS A 37 1.53 25.03 -5.34
N GLU A 38 1.20 24.20 -6.33
CA GLU A 38 -0.15 24.17 -6.93
C GLU A 38 -1.03 23.03 -6.40
N ILE A 39 -0.44 21.91 -5.95
CA ILE A 39 -1.20 20.78 -5.43
C ILE A 39 -1.50 21.01 -3.94
N HIS A 40 -2.78 21.07 -3.59
CA HIS A 40 -3.20 21.24 -2.20
C HIS A 40 -2.70 20.08 -1.33
N TRP A 41 -2.14 20.39 -0.15
CA TRP A 41 -1.45 19.45 0.74
C TRP A 41 -2.26 18.19 1.07
N ILE A 42 -3.59 18.30 1.12
CA ILE A 42 -4.49 17.14 1.32
C ILE A 42 -4.29 16.08 0.23
N PHE A 43 -4.17 16.45 -1.05
CA PHE A 43 -3.95 15.48 -2.13
C PHE A 43 -2.58 14.80 -2.00
N LEU A 44 -1.55 15.55 -1.57
CA LEU A 44 -0.22 14.99 -1.29
C LEU A 44 -0.26 13.99 -0.13
N LEU A 45 -1.00 14.29 0.94
CA LEU A 45 -1.15 13.37 2.06
C LEU A 45 -1.96 12.13 1.69
N LEU A 46 -3.05 12.29 0.95
CA LEU A 46 -3.86 11.16 0.49
C LEU A 46 -3.06 10.27 -0.48
N SER A 47 -2.29 10.85 -1.40
CA SER A 47 -1.38 10.10 -2.27
C SER A 47 -0.28 9.40 -1.49
N LEU A 48 0.31 10.05 -0.49
CA LEU A 48 1.27 9.42 0.42
C LEU A 48 0.64 8.21 1.12
N VAL A 49 -0.56 8.35 1.68
CA VAL A 49 -1.26 7.25 2.35
C VAL A 49 -1.61 6.13 1.35
N ALA A 50 -2.03 6.46 0.14
CA ALA A 50 -2.34 5.50 -0.91
C ALA A 50 -1.11 4.71 -1.36
N THR A 51 0.00 5.41 -1.63
CA THR A 51 1.29 4.81 -2.02
C THR A 51 1.84 3.91 -0.91
N GLU A 52 1.62 4.27 0.35
CA GLU A 52 2.00 3.45 1.50
C GLU A 52 1.07 2.26 1.69
N THR A 53 -0.22 2.37 1.36
CA THR A 53 -1.21 1.31 1.57
C THR A 53 -1.21 0.35 0.37
N SER A 54 -0.71 -0.87 0.57
CA SER A 54 -0.61 -1.84 -0.51
C SER A 54 -1.86 -2.70 -0.71
N SER A 55 -2.08 -3.19 -1.93
CA SER A 55 -3.07 -4.23 -2.23
C SER A 55 -2.84 -5.50 -1.41
N LEU A 56 -1.58 -5.80 -1.08
CA LEU A 56 -1.22 -6.90 -0.20
C LEU A 56 -1.72 -6.67 1.24
N THR A 57 -1.65 -5.46 1.77
CA THR A 57 -2.15 -5.13 3.11
C THR A 57 -3.65 -5.43 3.19
N PHE A 58 -4.41 -5.05 2.18
CA PHE A 58 -5.86 -5.29 2.13
C PHE A 58 -6.24 -6.76 2.14
N LEU A 59 -5.48 -7.60 1.44
CA LEU A 59 -5.71 -9.05 1.43
C LEU A 59 -5.19 -9.70 2.72
N SER A 60 -4.08 -9.20 3.26
CA SER A 60 -3.39 -9.82 4.39
C SER A 60 -4.06 -9.52 5.73
N ILE A 61 -4.55 -8.30 5.96
CA ILE A 61 -5.11 -7.92 7.27
C ILE A 61 -6.35 -8.73 7.66
N PRO A 62 -7.36 -8.93 6.77
CA PRO A 62 -8.48 -9.82 7.07
C PRO A 62 -8.03 -11.26 7.30
N SER A 63 -7.06 -11.74 6.52
CA SER A 63 -6.49 -13.09 6.66
C SER A 63 -5.78 -13.28 8.02
N LEU A 64 -4.99 -12.29 8.45
CA LEU A 64 -4.34 -12.27 9.76
C LEU A 64 -5.38 -12.24 10.90
N SER A 65 -6.41 -11.42 10.76
CA SER A 65 -7.51 -11.33 11.75
C SER A 65 -8.31 -12.64 11.82
N PHE A 66 -8.51 -13.31 10.68
CA PHE A 66 -9.22 -14.57 10.59
C PHE A 66 -8.44 -15.72 11.25
N LYS A 67 -7.13 -15.84 10.96
CA LYS A 67 -6.27 -16.90 11.53
C LYS A 67 -5.85 -16.62 12.98
N GLY A 68 -5.68 -15.36 13.35
CA GLY A 68 -5.19 -14.90 14.64
C GLY A 68 -6.20 -14.03 15.37
N ASP A 69 -5.77 -12.86 15.84
CA ASP A 69 -6.56 -11.86 16.57
C ASP A 69 -6.12 -10.44 16.14
N TYR A 70 -6.54 -9.42 16.88
CA TYR A 70 -6.26 -8.01 16.56
C TYR A 70 -4.88 -7.49 17.01
N ARG A 71 -3.94 -8.35 17.42
CA ARG A 71 -2.58 -7.93 17.84
C ARG A 71 -1.79 -7.20 16.76
N PHE A 72 -2.14 -7.37 15.48
CA PHE A 72 -1.50 -6.61 14.39
C PHE A 72 -1.63 -5.08 14.57
N LEU A 73 -2.63 -4.62 15.35
CA LEU A 73 -2.84 -3.21 15.65
C LEU A 73 -1.73 -2.60 16.52
N GLU A 74 -0.98 -3.39 17.30
CA GLU A 74 0.17 -2.88 18.06
C GLU A 74 1.20 -2.23 17.14
N ILE A 75 1.51 -2.90 16.03
CA ILE A 75 2.46 -2.41 15.02
C ILE A 75 1.88 -1.20 14.29
N ALA A 76 0.59 -1.21 13.97
CA ALA A 76 -0.08 -0.06 13.37
C ALA A 76 0.02 1.19 14.27
N LEU A 77 -0.22 1.03 15.57
CA LEU A 77 -0.03 2.11 16.56
C LEU A 77 1.44 2.54 16.65
N GLY A 78 2.37 1.59 16.64
CA GLY A 78 3.81 1.85 16.59
C GLY A 78 4.20 2.70 15.38
N TYR A 79 3.64 2.45 14.19
CA TYR A 79 3.86 3.29 13.01
C TYR A 79 3.32 4.69 13.17
N VAL A 80 2.12 4.85 13.73
CA VAL A 80 1.55 6.18 13.99
C VAL A 80 2.48 6.98 14.90
N ILE A 81 2.86 6.40 16.04
CA ILE A 81 3.76 7.05 17.02
C ILE A 81 5.12 7.36 16.37
N GLY A 82 5.73 6.38 15.69
CA GLY A 82 7.02 6.55 15.03
C GLY A 82 7.01 7.62 13.96
N ARG A 83 5.98 7.66 13.11
CA ARG A 83 5.81 8.69 12.07
C ARG A 83 5.58 10.07 12.68
N THR A 84 4.82 10.18 13.76
CA THR A 84 4.63 11.43 14.49
C THR A 84 5.95 11.96 15.04
N ILE A 85 6.77 11.11 15.67
CA ILE A 85 8.10 11.48 16.16
C ILE A 85 9.00 11.94 15.01
N VAL A 86 9.06 11.19 13.90
CA VAL A 86 9.84 11.57 12.72
C VAL A 86 9.37 12.91 12.15
N ALA A 87 8.06 13.13 12.06
CA ALA A 87 7.48 14.36 11.55
C ALA A 87 7.83 15.58 12.42
N PHE A 88 7.87 15.44 13.75
CA PHE A 88 8.19 16.56 14.64
C PHE A 88 9.69 16.82 14.79
N TYR A 89 10.53 15.78 14.79
CA TYR A 89 11.96 15.94 15.11
C TYR A 89 12.87 15.94 13.90
N LEU A 90 12.61 15.10 12.89
CA LEU A 90 13.50 14.94 11.73
C LEU A 90 13.09 15.88 10.59
N LEU A 91 11.79 16.07 10.38
CA LEU A 91 11.27 16.85 9.27
C LEU A 91 11.69 18.34 9.30
N PRO A 92 11.70 19.04 10.46
CA PRO A 92 12.18 20.43 10.51
C PRO A 92 13.66 20.57 10.12
N SER A 93 14.50 19.62 10.57
CA SER A 93 15.92 19.59 10.23
C SER A 93 16.13 19.31 8.73
N TYR A 94 15.26 18.52 8.11
CA TYR A 94 15.30 18.23 6.68
C TYR A 94 14.98 19.48 5.85
N PHE A 95 13.89 20.19 6.17
CA PHE A 95 13.45 21.37 5.42
C PHE A 95 14.33 22.61 5.65
N SER A 96 15.19 22.62 6.67
CA SER A 96 16.16 23.70 6.89
C SER A 96 17.34 23.68 5.91
N GLY A 97 17.66 22.51 5.33
CA GLY A 97 18.64 22.40 4.25
C GLY A 97 17.90 22.41 2.91
N ASN A 98 18.41 23.11 1.90
CA ASN A 98 17.90 23.05 0.52
C ASN A 98 18.17 21.68 -0.16
N THR A 99 18.04 20.57 0.58
CA THR A 99 18.25 19.21 0.09
C THR A 99 17.00 18.68 -0.59
N ILE A 100 17.19 18.04 -1.74
CA ILE A 100 16.11 17.54 -2.59
C ILE A 100 15.64 16.15 -2.12
N SER A 101 16.52 15.37 -1.49
CA SER A 101 16.21 14.01 -1.02
C SER A 101 16.78 13.67 0.36
N VAL A 102 16.18 12.69 1.04
CA VAL A 102 16.67 12.15 2.32
C VAL A 102 18.10 11.59 2.20
N TYR A 103 18.43 10.98 1.06
CA TYR A 103 19.77 10.44 0.82
C TYR A 103 20.82 11.54 0.71
N GLU A 104 20.46 12.65 0.07
CA GLU A 104 21.33 13.82 -0.03
C GLU A 104 21.57 14.45 1.35
N TYR A 105 20.54 14.53 2.20
CA TYR A 105 20.71 14.95 3.60
C TYR A 105 21.71 14.06 4.35
N VAL A 106 21.60 12.74 4.23
CA VAL A 106 22.57 11.79 4.80
C VAL A 106 23.96 11.99 4.22
N GLY A 107 24.06 12.25 2.91
CA GLY A 107 25.33 12.53 2.24
C GLY A 107 26.02 13.79 2.71
N ASN A 108 25.26 14.87 2.90
CA ASN A 108 25.76 16.14 3.40
C ASN A 108 26.24 16.03 4.86
N ARG A 109 25.58 15.19 5.66
CA ARG A 109 25.91 15.02 7.09
C ARG A 109 27.00 13.99 7.37
N PHE A 110 27.03 12.88 6.62
CA PHE A 110 27.89 11.72 6.91
C PHE A 110 28.82 11.33 5.74
N GLY A 111 28.73 12.02 4.60
CA GLY A 111 29.57 11.80 3.43
C GLY A 111 28.95 10.89 2.37
N LYS A 112 29.64 10.79 1.22
CA LYS A 112 29.15 10.09 0.02
C LYS A 112 28.99 8.58 0.19
N SER A 113 29.76 7.95 1.06
CA SER A 113 29.69 6.48 1.26
C SER A 113 28.35 6.08 1.92
N PRO A 114 27.96 6.63 3.09
CA PRO A 114 26.63 6.39 3.66
C PRO A 114 25.49 6.72 2.71
N GLN A 115 25.57 7.81 1.95
CA GLN A 115 24.57 8.19 0.94
C GLN A 115 24.35 7.11 -0.12
N LYS A 116 25.43 6.55 -0.69
CA LYS A 116 25.33 5.48 -1.69
C LYS A 116 24.73 4.22 -1.09
N THR A 117 25.16 3.84 0.11
CA THR A 117 24.65 2.65 0.79
C THR A 117 23.15 2.76 1.08
N ILE A 118 22.69 3.87 1.66
CA ILE A 118 21.27 4.03 2.00
C ILE A 118 20.39 4.11 0.75
N SER A 119 20.85 4.81 -0.31
CA SER A 119 20.13 4.90 -1.58
C SER A 119 20.00 3.54 -2.26
N LEU A 120 21.08 2.73 -2.26
CA LEU A 120 21.07 1.39 -2.85
C LEU A 120 20.14 0.45 -2.07
N VAL A 121 20.28 0.40 -0.75
CA VAL A 121 19.45 -0.45 0.12
C VAL A 121 17.98 -0.08 -0.02
N PHE A 122 17.65 1.21 0.00
CA PHE A 122 16.28 1.68 -0.20
C PHE A 122 15.75 1.29 -1.57
N THR A 123 16.49 1.56 -2.65
CA THR A 123 16.04 1.29 -4.02
C THR A 123 15.76 -0.21 -4.22
N ILE A 124 16.64 -1.08 -3.72
CA ILE A 124 16.46 -2.52 -3.81
C ILE A 124 15.25 -2.98 -2.99
N SER A 125 15.12 -2.53 -1.73
CA SER A 125 13.96 -2.87 -0.89
C SER A 125 12.66 -2.41 -1.53
N ARG A 126 12.63 -1.19 -2.07
CA ARG A 126 11.47 -0.61 -2.71
C ARG A 126 11.07 -1.39 -3.96
N LEU A 127 12.05 -1.73 -4.81
CA LEU A 127 11.83 -2.52 -6.01
C LEU A 127 11.27 -3.92 -5.71
N LEU A 128 11.78 -4.59 -4.68
CA LEU A 128 11.27 -5.89 -4.24
C LEU A 128 9.83 -5.78 -3.73
N GLY A 129 9.52 -4.76 -2.93
CA GLY A 129 8.17 -4.49 -2.45
C GLY A 129 7.20 -4.21 -3.60
N ASP A 130 7.59 -3.36 -4.56
CA ASP A 130 6.77 -3.04 -5.74
C ASP A 130 6.52 -4.27 -6.62
N GLY A 131 7.50 -5.16 -6.78
CA GLY A 131 7.33 -6.41 -7.53
C GLY A 131 6.27 -7.33 -6.92
N ILE A 132 6.28 -7.51 -5.59
CA ILE A 132 5.28 -8.32 -4.90
C ILE A 132 3.90 -7.68 -4.99
N ARG A 133 3.81 -6.35 -4.82
CA ARG A 133 2.56 -5.60 -4.98
C ARG A 133 1.96 -5.78 -6.38
N LEU A 134 2.77 -5.65 -7.42
CA LEU A 134 2.33 -5.82 -8.81
C LEU A 134 1.82 -7.23 -9.06
N TYR A 135 2.52 -8.25 -8.55
CA TYR A 135 2.07 -9.64 -8.63
C TYR A 135 0.72 -9.85 -7.97
N VAL A 136 0.56 -9.42 -6.71
CA VAL A 136 -0.69 -9.57 -5.96
C VAL A 136 -1.84 -8.81 -6.64
N SER A 137 -1.59 -7.62 -7.16
CA SER A 137 -2.56 -6.82 -7.91
C SER A 137 -2.98 -7.45 -9.25
N SER A 138 -2.18 -8.33 -9.83
CA SER A 138 -2.55 -9.06 -11.06
C SER A 138 -3.44 -10.28 -10.83
N LEU A 139 -3.50 -10.83 -9.60
CA LEU A 139 -4.26 -12.04 -9.29
C LEU A 139 -5.77 -11.91 -9.59
N PRO A 140 -6.46 -10.80 -9.26
CA PRO A 140 -7.88 -10.65 -9.60
C PRO A 140 -8.13 -10.65 -11.11
N ILE A 141 -7.21 -10.08 -11.89
CA ILE A 141 -7.29 -10.07 -13.36
C ILE A 141 -7.12 -11.49 -13.90
N ALA A 142 -6.14 -12.23 -13.41
CA ALA A 142 -5.92 -13.63 -13.79
C ALA A 142 -7.15 -14.50 -13.48
N PHE A 143 -7.75 -14.33 -12.30
CA PHE A 143 -8.97 -15.02 -11.89
C PHE A 143 -10.17 -14.68 -12.79
N LEU A 144 -10.31 -13.42 -13.20
CA LEU A 144 -11.35 -13.02 -14.15
C LEU A 144 -11.14 -13.68 -15.52
N LEU A 145 -9.91 -13.72 -16.03
CA LEU A 145 -9.59 -14.38 -17.30
C LEU A 145 -9.91 -15.88 -17.25
N GLU A 146 -9.58 -16.56 -16.15
CA GLU A 146 -9.92 -17.97 -15.95
C GLU A 146 -11.44 -18.19 -16.02
N ARG A 147 -12.19 -17.35 -15.31
CA ARG A 147 -13.66 -17.42 -15.27
C ARG A 147 -14.33 -17.09 -16.61
N MET A 148 -13.65 -16.34 -17.47
CA MET A 148 -14.09 -16.03 -18.84
C MET A 148 -13.96 -17.20 -19.81
N GLY A 149 -13.45 -18.36 -19.36
CA GLY A 149 -13.32 -19.55 -20.20
C GLY A 149 -12.06 -19.55 -21.06
N PHE A 150 -11.05 -18.75 -20.70
CA PHE A 150 -9.72 -18.90 -21.28
C PHE A 150 -9.12 -20.21 -20.76
N ASN A 151 -9.10 -21.25 -21.59
CA ASN A 151 -8.57 -22.59 -21.28
C ASN A 151 -7.02 -22.61 -21.28
N LEU A 152 -6.40 -21.74 -20.49
CA LEU A 152 -4.96 -21.70 -20.25
C LEU A 152 -4.69 -22.12 -18.80
N SER A 153 -3.47 -22.57 -18.50
CA SER A 153 -3.09 -22.84 -17.11
C SER A 153 -3.11 -21.54 -16.29
N SER A 154 -3.44 -21.65 -15.01
CA SER A 154 -3.50 -20.50 -14.08
C SER A 154 -2.19 -19.72 -14.05
N ASP A 155 -1.04 -20.39 -14.23
CA ASP A 155 0.28 -19.76 -14.32
C ASP A 155 0.41 -18.85 -15.55
N ILE A 156 -0.04 -19.31 -16.72
CA ILE A 156 0.00 -18.52 -17.97
C ILE A 156 -0.93 -17.32 -17.84
N LEU A 157 -2.13 -17.51 -17.29
CA LEU A 157 -3.07 -16.42 -17.05
C LEU A 157 -2.50 -15.38 -16.07
N GLY A 158 -1.82 -15.84 -15.02
CA GLY A 158 -1.09 -14.99 -14.08
C GLY A 158 0.00 -14.17 -14.78
N MET A 159 0.82 -14.79 -15.64
CA MET A 159 1.85 -14.10 -16.41
C MET A 159 1.29 -13.05 -17.37
N ILE A 160 0.20 -13.36 -18.07
CA ILE A 160 -0.48 -12.41 -18.96
C ILE A 160 -1.00 -11.23 -18.16
N ALA A 161 -1.72 -11.48 -17.06
CA ALA A 161 -2.27 -10.44 -16.20
C ALA A 161 -1.16 -9.53 -15.63
N LEU A 162 -0.08 -10.11 -15.13
CA LEU A 162 1.08 -9.38 -14.60
C LEU A 162 1.75 -8.52 -15.67
N THR A 163 1.98 -9.08 -16.86
CA THR A 163 2.64 -8.37 -17.96
C THR A 163 1.79 -7.21 -18.45
N THR A 164 0.48 -7.44 -18.64
CA THR A 164 -0.46 -6.37 -19.05
C THR A 164 -0.51 -5.26 -18.02
N LEU A 165 -0.66 -5.59 -16.73
CA LEU A 165 -0.70 -4.59 -15.65
C LEU A 165 0.60 -3.79 -15.58
N SER A 166 1.75 -4.45 -15.76
CA SER A 166 3.07 -3.81 -15.74
C SER A 166 3.25 -2.83 -16.90
N ILE A 167 2.90 -3.23 -18.12
CA ILE A 167 2.98 -2.37 -19.31
C ILE A 167 2.08 -1.15 -19.15
N VAL A 168 0.83 -1.36 -18.73
CA VAL A 168 -0.11 -0.26 -18.46
C VAL A 168 0.47 0.70 -17.42
N THR A 169 1.04 0.15 -16.34
CA THR A 169 1.62 0.93 -15.25
C THR A 169 2.79 1.79 -15.70
N ILE A 170 3.69 1.22 -16.50
CA ILE A 170 4.83 1.96 -17.06
C ILE A 170 4.35 3.08 -17.98
N ILE A 171 3.41 2.79 -18.88
CA ILE A 171 2.91 3.78 -19.85
C ILE A 171 2.29 4.98 -19.13
N TYR A 172 1.36 4.77 -18.20
CA TYR A 172 0.71 5.90 -17.53
C TYR A 172 1.66 6.63 -16.57
N SER A 173 2.61 5.94 -15.94
CA SER A 173 3.57 6.57 -15.03
C SER A 173 4.55 7.48 -15.78
N VAL A 174 5.06 7.01 -16.93
CA VAL A 174 6.00 7.78 -17.75
C VAL A 174 5.30 8.95 -18.42
N VAL A 175 4.09 8.77 -18.95
CA VAL A 175 3.37 9.85 -19.65
C VAL A 175 2.76 10.85 -18.67
N GLY A 176 2.26 10.39 -17.51
CA GLY A 176 1.53 11.21 -16.55
C GLY A 176 2.36 12.23 -15.76
N GLY A 177 3.58 11.87 -15.40
CA GLY A 177 4.40 12.64 -14.45
C GLY A 177 3.82 12.66 -13.02
N PHE A 178 4.49 13.37 -12.09
CA PHE A 178 4.16 13.34 -10.66
C PHE A 178 2.73 13.78 -10.33
N ARG A 179 2.22 14.82 -11.00
CA ARG A 179 0.85 15.30 -10.79
C ARG A 179 -0.19 14.22 -11.12
N ALA A 180 -0.03 13.53 -12.24
CA ALA A 180 -0.93 12.44 -12.61
C ALA A 180 -0.91 11.33 -11.55
N ILE A 181 0.28 10.94 -11.07
CA ILE A 181 0.45 9.93 -10.03
C ILE A 181 -0.32 10.31 -8.76
N VAL A 182 -0.17 11.55 -8.28
CA VAL A 182 -0.90 12.02 -7.09
C VAL A 182 -2.42 11.93 -7.27
N PHE A 183 -2.94 12.30 -8.44
CA PHE A 183 -4.38 12.21 -8.70
C PHE A 183 -4.88 10.77 -8.81
N THR A 184 -4.13 9.91 -9.51
CA THR A 184 -4.50 8.49 -9.63
C THR A 184 -4.45 7.79 -8.28
N ASP A 185 -3.48 8.12 -7.42
CA ASP A 185 -3.38 7.59 -6.07
C ASP A 185 -4.58 7.99 -5.21
N VAL A 186 -5.01 9.26 -5.28
CA VAL A 186 -6.16 9.76 -4.52
C VAL A 186 -7.45 9.05 -4.97
N LEU A 187 -7.62 8.88 -6.28
CA LEU A 187 -8.76 8.13 -6.84
C LEU A 187 -8.74 6.67 -6.37
N GLN A 188 -7.59 6.01 -6.42
CA GLN A 188 -7.40 4.65 -5.93
C GLN A 188 -7.71 4.53 -4.43
N TRP A 189 -7.27 5.49 -3.63
CA TRP A 189 -7.54 5.52 -2.19
C TRP A 189 -9.05 5.53 -1.89
N PHE A 190 -9.84 6.33 -2.61
CA PHE A 190 -11.30 6.34 -2.44
C PHE A 190 -11.93 5.02 -2.87
N ILE A 191 -11.56 4.50 -4.05
CA ILE A 191 -12.08 3.22 -4.55
C ILE A 191 -11.80 2.11 -3.54
N TYR A 192 -10.58 2.09 -3.00
CA TYR A 192 -10.13 1.15 -2.00
C TYR A 192 -10.96 1.20 -0.71
N ILE A 193 -11.09 2.38 -0.11
CA ILE A 193 -11.82 2.56 1.16
C ILE A 193 -13.30 2.25 0.98
N PHE A 194 -13.94 2.79 -0.05
CA PHE A 194 -15.35 2.53 -0.31
C PHE A 194 -15.60 1.07 -0.66
N GLY A 195 -14.74 0.46 -1.47
CA GLY A 195 -14.81 -0.97 -1.79
C GLY A 195 -14.69 -1.84 -0.54
N GLY A 196 -13.78 -1.51 0.38
CA GLY A 196 -13.62 -2.20 1.66
C GLY A 196 -14.86 -2.09 2.55
N PHE A 197 -15.40 -0.89 2.74
CA PHE A 197 -16.63 -0.69 3.53
C PHE A 197 -17.85 -1.36 2.90
N PHE A 198 -17.96 -1.30 1.58
CA PHE A 198 -19.04 -1.96 0.85
C PHE A 198 -18.97 -3.49 0.99
N ALA A 199 -17.78 -4.08 0.81
CA ALA A 199 -17.57 -5.51 1.00
C ALA A 199 -17.88 -5.95 2.44
N LEU A 200 -17.44 -5.17 3.44
CA LEU A 200 -17.75 -5.42 4.85
C LEU A 200 -19.27 -5.36 5.12
N GLY A 201 -19.95 -4.35 4.59
CA GLY A 201 -21.41 -4.21 4.73
C GLY A 201 -22.17 -5.37 4.09
N LEU A 202 -21.76 -5.81 2.89
CA LEU A 202 -22.32 -6.99 2.24
C LEU A 202 -22.10 -8.28 3.06
N LEU A 203 -20.91 -8.47 3.62
CA LEU A 203 -20.63 -9.64 4.46
C LEU A 203 -21.51 -9.66 5.70
N ILE A 204 -21.64 -8.53 6.41
CA ILE A 204 -22.52 -8.42 7.58
C ILE A 204 -23.98 -8.71 7.19
N TYR A 205 -24.43 -8.17 6.07
CA TYR A 205 -25.77 -8.40 5.55
C TYR A 205 -26.02 -9.89 5.21
N GLN A 206 -25.06 -10.55 4.56
CA GLN A 206 -25.17 -11.97 4.18
C GLN A 206 -25.10 -12.93 5.37
N LEU A 207 -24.31 -12.59 6.39
CA LEU A 207 -24.22 -13.40 7.61
C LEU A 207 -25.55 -13.42 8.36
N ASN A 208 -26.34 -12.35 8.29
CA ASN A 208 -27.65 -12.24 8.92
C ASN A 208 -27.61 -12.56 10.44
N ILE A 209 -26.50 -12.23 11.10
CA ILE A 209 -26.29 -12.43 12.53
C ILE A 209 -26.51 -11.10 13.26
N PRO A 210 -27.25 -11.04 14.37
CA PRO A 210 -27.33 -9.85 15.21
C PRO A 210 -25.94 -9.41 15.67
N MET A 211 -25.62 -8.11 15.57
CA MET A 211 -24.29 -7.60 15.90
C MET A 211 -23.87 -7.92 17.34
N ALA A 212 -24.81 -7.93 18.28
CA ALA A 212 -24.55 -8.32 19.66
C ALA A 212 -24.02 -9.76 19.78
N THR A 213 -24.61 -10.69 19.03
CA THR A 213 -24.18 -12.09 18.97
C THR A 213 -22.78 -12.19 18.35
N ALA A 214 -22.55 -11.50 17.22
CA ALA A 214 -21.25 -11.49 16.55
C ALA A 214 -20.13 -10.97 17.46
N VAL A 215 -20.36 -9.89 18.21
CA VAL A 215 -19.38 -9.35 19.16
C VAL A 215 -19.10 -10.33 20.30
N SER A 216 -20.14 -10.97 20.83
CA SER A 216 -20.00 -11.96 21.92
C SER A 216 -19.22 -13.20 21.49
N GLU A 217 -19.41 -13.65 20.25
CA GLU A 217 -18.70 -14.78 19.67
C GLU A 217 -17.24 -14.44 19.36
N LEU A 218 -16.96 -13.24 18.83
CA LEU A 218 -15.59 -12.77 18.67
C LEU A 218 -14.86 -12.67 20.02
N HIS A 219 -15.59 -12.30 21.08
CA HIS A 219 -15.04 -12.27 22.43
C HIS A 219 -14.76 -13.66 22.99
N SER A 220 -15.65 -14.62 22.82
CA SER A 220 -15.40 -16.00 23.26
C SER A 220 -14.25 -16.66 22.50
N LEU A 221 -14.05 -16.28 21.22
CA LEU A 221 -12.92 -16.70 20.39
C LEU A 221 -11.60 -15.96 20.71
N GLY A 222 -11.59 -15.04 21.68
CA GLY A 222 -10.39 -14.28 22.06
C GLY A 222 -9.86 -13.35 20.96
N LYS A 223 -10.70 -12.93 20.01
CA LYS A 223 -10.28 -12.11 18.86
C LYS A 223 -9.89 -10.69 19.25
N TRP A 224 -10.44 -10.16 20.36
CA TRP A 224 -10.21 -8.79 20.83
C TRP A 224 -8.86 -8.53 21.52
N ASN A 225 -7.95 -9.50 21.50
CA ASN A 225 -6.61 -9.30 22.04
C ASN A 225 -5.87 -8.25 21.20
N LEU A 226 -5.73 -7.05 21.76
CA LEU A 226 -5.05 -5.91 21.14
C LEU A 226 -3.58 -5.83 21.57
N PHE A 227 -3.28 -6.18 22.81
CA PHE A 227 -1.95 -6.03 23.38
C PHE A 227 -1.46 -7.30 24.06
N ILE A 228 -0.19 -7.65 23.88
CA ILE A 228 0.50 -8.61 24.74
C ILE A 228 1.36 -7.83 25.73
N PHE A 229 1.06 -7.93 27.02
CA PHE A 229 1.95 -7.38 28.06
C PHE A 229 2.86 -8.45 28.67
N ASP A 230 2.68 -9.72 28.28
CA ASP A 230 3.33 -10.89 28.87
C ASP A 230 4.65 -11.28 28.19
N TYR A 231 5.32 -10.32 27.55
CA TYR A 231 6.63 -10.52 26.91
C TYR A 231 7.75 -10.89 27.91
N LEU A 232 7.53 -10.62 29.20
CA LEU A 232 8.55 -10.77 30.25
C LEU A 232 8.42 -12.05 31.08
N SER A 233 7.27 -12.73 31.09
CA SER A 233 7.00 -13.83 32.03
C SER A 233 7.25 -15.23 31.46
N SER A 234 7.27 -15.40 30.13
CA SER A 234 7.11 -16.71 29.49
C SER A 234 8.38 -17.32 28.91
N GLY A 235 9.56 -16.68 28.97
CA GLY A 235 10.80 -17.23 28.41
C GLY A 235 10.79 -17.49 26.88
N GLU A 236 9.65 -17.29 26.22
CA GLU A 236 9.42 -17.42 24.77
C GLU A 236 9.75 -16.13 24.00
N CYS A 237 10.51 -15.23 24.62
CA CYS A 237 10.90 -13.92 24.09
C CYS A 237 11.56 -14.03 22.69
N THR A 238 12.22 -15.15 22.39
CA THR A 238 12.92 -15.34 21.12
C THR A 238 12.11 -16.06 20.05
N ARG A 239 11.03 -16.77 20.37
CA ARG A 239 10.32 -17.61 19.38
C ARG A 239 9.09 -16.90 18.84
N THR A 240 8.31 -16.30 19.71
CA THR A 240 7.05 -15.62 19.33
C THR A 240 7.36 -14.22 18.81
N SER A 241 8.30 -13.49 19.42
CA SER A 241 8.77 -12.21 18.91
C SER A 241 9.46 -12.36 17.56
N PHE A 242 10.27 -13.40 17.29
CA PHE A 242 10.85 -13.62 15.95
C PHE A 242 9.84 -14.17 14.94
N THR A 243 8.77 -14.86 15.36
CA THR A 243 7.74 -15.33 14.41
C THR A 243 6.82 -14.18 14.02
N VAL A 244 6.43 -13.35 14.98
CA VAL A 244 5.76 -12.06 14.76
C VAL A 244 6.72 -11.17 13.96
N LEU A 245 7.92 -10.86 14.44
CA LEU A 245 8.90 -10.09 13.66
C LEU A 245 9.23 -10.72 12.32
N SER A 246 9.24 -12.02 12.06
CA SER A 246 9.55 -12.55 10.71
C SER A 246 8.34 -12.50 9.77
N GLN A 247 7.12 -12.78 10.26
CA GLN A 247 5.89 -12.56 9.51
C GLN A 247 5.68 -11.06 9.24
N TYR A 248 6.07 -10.21 10.17
CA TYR A 248 6.03 -8.76 10.04
C TYR A 248 7.28 -8.15 9.40
N ILE A 249 8.44 -8.82 9.34
CA ILE A 249 9.61 -8.40 8.54
C ILE A 249 9.31 -8.71 7.07
N LEU A 250 8.61 -9.80 6.77
CA LEU A 250 7.98 -9.98 5.45
C LEU A 250 7.00 -8.83 5.15
N TYR A 251 6.24 -8.34 6.14
CA TYR A 251 5.35 -7.17 6.01
C TYR A 251 6.11 -5.82 5.90
N ILE A 252 7.19 -5.61 6.66
CA ILE A 252 8.02 -4.39 6.74
C ILE A 252 8.95 -4.26 5.53
N LYS A 253 9.47 -5.38 5.00
CA LYS A 253 10.35 -5.39 3.82
C LYS A 253 9.60 -5.05 2.52
N MET A 254 8.30 -4.80 2.61
CA MET A 254 7.42 -4.42 1.52
C MET A 254 6.88 -2.99 1.63
N HIS A 255 7.31 -2.14 2.56
CA HIS A 255 7.06 -0.69 2.50
C HIS A 255 8.36 0.04 2.16
#